data_AF-A0A8S3J030-F1
#
_entry.id   AF-A0A8S3J030-F1
#
_cell.length_a   1.000
_cell.length_b   1.000
_cell.length_c   1.000
_cell.angle_alpha   90.00
_cell.angle_beta   90.00
_cell.angle_gamma   90.00
#
_symmetry.space_group_name_H-M   'P 1'
#
loop_
_entity.id
_entity.type
_entity.pdbx_description
1 polymer ?
#
loop_
_entity_poly.entity_id
_entity_poly.type
_entity_poly.pdbx_seq_one_letter_code
_entity_poly.pdbx_strand_id
1 'polypeptide(L)' 'MATGSLAGRVALVTGGSRGIGKGIAVELGGAGALVYVTGRTMTSTNGKSGSLEETAEA' A
#
# COMPACT_ATOMS: atom_id res chain seq x y z
N MET A 1 13.40 -0.50 -16.49
CA MET A 1 13.91 -0.11 -15.15
C MET A 1 12.81 0.68 -14.48
N ALA A 2 12.49 0.43 -13.20
CA ALA A 2 11.49 1.21 -12.49
C ALA A 2 11.88 2.71 -12.54
N THR A 3 10.93 3.56 -12.90
CA THR A 3 11.12 5.01 -13.05
C THR A 3 10.41 5.70 -11.89
N GLY A 4 11.05 6.66 -11.23
CA GLY A 4 10.44 7.43 -10.14
C GLY A 4 11.46 7.87 -9.10
N SER A 5 11.10 8.84 -8.26
CA SER A 5 12.00 9.40 -7.23
C SER A 5 12.40 8.37 -6.16
N LEU A 6 11.67 7.26 -6.04
CA LEU A 6 11.93 6.17 -5.09
C LEU A 6 12.29 4.84 -5.78
N ALA A 7 12.65 4.86 -7.06
CA ALA A 7 13.07 3.66 -7.78
C ALA A 7 14.20 2.91 -7.05
N GLY A 8 14.03 1.59 -6.90
CA GLY A 8 15.01 0.72 -6.22
C GLY A 8 14.99 0.81 -4.70
N ARG A 9 14.07 1.57 -4.10
CA ARG A 9 13.85 1.61 -2.64
C ARG A 9 12.79 0.61 -2.22
N VAL A 10 12.88 0.18 -0.97
CA VAL A 10 11.88 -0.66 -0.30
C VAL A 10 11.25 0.13 0.83
N ALA A 11 9.93 0.08 0.95
CA ALA A 11 9.17 0.72 2.02
C ALA A 11 8.26 -0.28 2.74
N LEU A 12 8.16 -0.15 4.06
CA LEU A 12 7.20 -0.88 4.90
C LEU A 12 6.16 0.12 5.42
N VAL A 13 4.89 -0.07 5.05
CA VAL A 13 3.78 0.75 5.51
C VAL A 13 2.94 -0.03 6.51
N THR A 14 2.92 0.42 7.77
CA THR A 14 2.07 -0.13 8.81
C THR A 14 0.71 0.56 8.84
N GLY A 15 -0.35 -0.21 9.13
CA GLY A 15 -1.72 0.33 9.09
C GLY A 15 -2.18 0.70 7.67
N GLY A 16 -1.66 0.03 6.64
CA GLY A 16 -1.87 0.42 5.25
C GLY A 16 -3.20 -0.03 4.63
N SER A 17 -4.06 -0.77 5.34
CA SER A 17 -5.28 -1.34 4.75
C SER A 17 -6.38 -0.31 4.44
N ARG A 18 -6.26 0.96 4.85
CA ARG A 18 -7.24 2.04 4.60
C ARG A 18 -6.69 3.43 4.97
N GLY A 19 -7.47 4.46 4.66
CA GLY A 19 -7.23 5.84 5.11
C GLY A 19 -5.85 6.35 4.67
N ILE A 20 -5.17 7.05 5.59
CA ILE A 20 -3.86 7.64 5.32
C ILE A 20 -2.81 6.59 4.98
N GLY A 21 -2.81 5.44 5.68
CA GLY A 21 -1.86 4.36 5.41
C GLY A 21 -1.99 3.81 3.99
N LYS A 22 -3.23 3.65 3.50
CA LYS A 22 -3.49 3.28 2.09
C LYS A 22 -2.94 4.33 1.13
N GLY A 23 -3.25 5.61 1.37
CA GLY A 23 -2.76 6.70 0.52
C GLY A 23 -1.22 6.75 0.45
N ILE A 24 -0.54 6.59 1.58
CA ILE A 24 0.92 6.53 1.63
C ILE A 24 1.45 5.35 0.82
N ALA A 25 0.87 4.15 0.97
CA ALA A 25 1.32 2.97 0.24
C ALA A 25 1.20 3.14 -1.28
N VAL A 26 0.07 3.69 -1.75
CA VAL A 26 -0.19 3.96 -3.16
C VAL A 26 0.80 4.97 -3.73
N GLU A 27 1.00 6.11 -3.07
CA GLU A 27 1.92 7.15 -3.56
C GLU A 27 3.39 6.69 -3.55
N LEU A 28 3.81 5.90 -2.56
CA LEU A 28 5.15 5.30 -2.54
C LEU A 28 5.36 4.31 -3.69
N GLY A 29 4.35 3.48 -3.99
CA GLY A 29 4.36 2.56 -5.13
C GLY A 29 4.38 3.31 -6.45
N GLY A 30 3.54 4.33 -6.60
CA GLY A 30 3.53 5.23 -7.76
C GLY A 30 4.85 5.96 -7.99
N ALA A 31 5.59 6.28 -6.92
CA ALA A 31 6.94 6.84 -6.98
C ALA A 31 8.05 5.80 -7.28
N GLY A 32 7.69 4.52 -7.47
CA GLY A 32 8.59 3.45 -7.92
C GLY A 32 9.23 2.61 -6.82
N ALA A 33 8.77 2.71 -5.57
CA ALA A 33 9.25 1.86 -4.48
C ALA A 33 8.61 0.45 -4.52
N LEU A 34 9.34 -0.56 -4.04
CA LEU A 34 8.73 -1.82 -3.64
C LEU A 34 8.09 -1.62 -2.25
N VAL A 35 6.78 -1.77 -2.15
CA VAL A 35 6.04 -1.48 -0.92
C VAL A 35 5.50 -2.77 -0.31
N TYR A 36 5.85 -3.00 0.96
CA TYR A 36 5.20 -3.99 1.81
C TYR A 36 4.17 -3.29 2.69
N VAL A 37 2.94 -3.79 2.67
CA VAL A 37 1.82 -3.22 3.41
C VAL A 37 1.43 -4.17 4.53
N THR A 38 1.21 -3.65 5.75
CA THR A 38 0.76 -4.45 6.89
C THR A 38 -0.50 -3.87 7.53
N GLY A 39 -1.34 -4.75 8.06
CA GLY A 39 -2.67 -4.44 8.58
C GLY A 39 -3.36 -5.71 9.07
N ARG A 40 -4.59 -5.56 9.57
CA ARG A 40 -5.35 -6.68 10.17
C ARG A 40 -6.31 -7.38 9.22
N THR A 41 -6.61 -6.75 8.08
CA THR A 41 -7.68 -7.17 7.18
C THR A 41 -7.05 -7.48 5.83
N MET A 42 -6.88 -8.78 5.53
CA MET A 42 -6.31 -9.24 4.25
C MET A 42 -7.27 -8.93 3.10
N THR A 43 -8.51 -9.42 3.20
CA THR A 43 -9.60 -9.26 2.23
C THR A 43 -10.70 -8.37 2.80
N SER A 44 -11.42 -7.65 1.94
CA SER A 44 -12.57 -6.84 2.37
C SER A 44 -13.73 -7.74 2.80
N THR A 45 -14.35 -7.40 3.92
CA THR A 45 -15.51 -8.13 4.49
C THR A 45 -16.66 -7.17 4.70
N ASN A 46 -17.89 -7.66 4.54
CA ASN A 46 -19.12 -6.88 4.58
C ASN A 46 -19.13 -5.88 5.76
N GLY A 47 -19.11 -4.58 5.45
CA GLY A 47 -19.15 -3.47 6.41
C GLY A 47 -17.80 -2.84 6.79
N LYS A 48 -16.66 -3.39 6.37
CA LYS A 48 -15.34 -2.79 6.61
C LYS A 48 -14.73 -2.28 5.31
N SER A 49 -14.62 -0.96 5.16
CA SER A 49 -13.96 -0.34 4.00
C SER A 49 -12.44 -0.57 4.03
N GLY A 50 -11.86 -1.10 2.96
CA GLY A 50 -10.41 -1.22 2.78
C GLY A 50 -9.81 -2.51 3.32
N SER A 51 -8.94 -3.11 2.52
CA SER A 51 -8.16 -4.31 2.82
C SER A 51 -6.70 -4.16 2.37
N LEU A 52 -5.85 -5.12 2.74
CA LEU A 52 -4.46 -5.17 2.29
C LEU A 52 -4.37 -5.47 0.78
N GLU A 53 -5.19 -6.39 0.28
CA GLU A 53 -5.25 -6.70 -1.16
C GLU A 53 -5.67 -5.48 -1.98
N GLU A 54 -6.74 -4.78 -1.57
CA GLU A 54 -7.18 -3.54 -2.23
C GLU A 54 -6.16 -2.41 -2.18
N THR A 55 -5.17 -2.48 -1.29
CA THR A 55 -4.09 -1.50 -1.23
C THR A 55 -2.89 -1.93 -2.08
N ALA A 56 -2.61 -3.24 -2.14
CA ALA A 56 -1.53 -3.78 -2.94
C ALA A 56 -1.83 -3.75 -4.45
N GLU A 57 -3.12 -3.78 -4.83
CA GLU A 57 -3.58 -3.71 -6.22
C GLU A 57 -3.86 -2.28 -6.73
N ALA A 58 -3.80 -1.28 -5.85
CA ALA A 58 -4.05 0.13 -6.18
C ALA A 58 -2.80 0.82 -6.71
#